data_AF-A0A3Q3D6T7-F1
#
_entry.id   AF-A0A3Q3D6T7-F1
#
_cell.length_a   1.000
_cell.length_b   1.000
_cell.length_c   1.000
_cell.angle_alpha   90.00
_cell.angle_beta   90.00
_cell.angle_gamma   90.00
#
_symmetry.space_group_name_H-M   'P 1'
#
loop_
_entity.id
_entity.type
_entity.pdbx_description
1 polymer ?
#
loop_
_entity_poly.entity_id
_entity_poly.type
_entity_poly.pdbx_seq_one_letter_code
_entity_poly.pdbx_strand_id
1 'polypeptide(L)'
;MANVADTKLYDILGVSPSASENELKKAYRKLAKEYHPDKNPNAGDKFKEISFAYEVLTNPEKKELYDRYGEQGLREGGGGGPGMDDIFSHIFGGGLFGFMGGQSGRSRNGGRRRGEDMVHPLKVSLEDLYNGKTTKLQLSKNVLCSTCNGQGGKTGAVQKCAACRGRGMRIVIRQLAPGMLQQMQSVCTDCNGEGEVISEKDRCKKCEGKKVVKEVKILEVHVDKGMKHGQKITFGGEADQAPGVEPGDIVLVLQEKEHETFRRDGNDLFMNHKIGLVEALCGFQFMLKHLDGRQIVVKHPAGKVIEPGSVRVVRGEGMPQYRNPFEKGDLYVKFDVQFPASNWISPEKLAELEDMLPSRSEAPLITGDTEEVDLQDYDVSQGSSTGGRREVYNDSSDEDGGHHGPGVQCAHQ
;
A
#
# COMPACT_ATOMS: atom_id res chain seq x y z
N MET A 1 -24.15 39.89 -8.68
CA MET A 1 -23.44 39.00 -7.74
C MET A 1 -24.37 37.85 -7.43
N ALA A 2 -23.94 36.60 -7.60
CA ALA A 2 -24.76 35.47 -7.18
C ALA A 2 -24.92 35.55 -5.65
N ASN A 3 -26.15 35.60 -5.14
CA ASN A 3 -26.41 35.63 -3.70
C ASN A 3 -26.20 34.21 -3.16
N VAL A 4 -25.02 33.96 -2.59
CA VAL A 4 -24.64 32.70 -1.97
C VAL A 4 -24.43 32.94 -0.48
N ALA A 5 -24.90 32.03 0.38
CA ALA A 5 -24.82 32.16 1.83
C ALA A 5 -23.39 32.04 2.39
N ASP A 6 -22.49 31.33 1.69
CA ASP A 6 -21.09 31.12 2.07
C ASP A 6 -20.21 30.96 0.82
N THR A 7 -19.01 31.54 0.79
CA THR A 7 -18.07 31.46 -0.35
C THR A 7 -16.90 30.50 -0.13
N LYS A 8 -16.70 29.96 1.07
CA LYS A 8 -15.50 29.19 1.44
C LYS A 8 -15.16 28.05 0.47
N LEU A 9 -16.14 27.26 0.02
CA LEU A 9 -15.88 26.14 -0.90
C LEU A 9 -15.47 26.62 -2.30
N TYR A 10 -15.97 27.77 -2.73
CA TYR A 10 -15.57 28.41 -3.98
C TYR A 10 -14.15 28.97 -3.87
N ASP A 11 -13.82 29.56 -2.71
CA ASP A 11 -12.50 30.12 -2.40
C ASP A 11 -11.42 29.01 -2.34
N ILE A 12 -11.74 27.84 -1.77
CA ILE A 12 -10.84 26.67 -1.74
C ILE A 12 -10.48 26.17 -3.14
N LEU A 13 -11.44 26.19 -4.06
CA LEU A 13 -11.19 25.84 -5.47
C LEU A 13 -10.66 27.02 -6.29
N GLY A 14 -10.62 28.22 -5.74
CA GLY A 14 -10.19 29.44 -6.44
C GLY A 14 -11.10 29.82 -7.60
N VAL A 15 -12.41 29.57 -7.49
CA VAL A 15 -13.41 29.87 -8.53
C VAL A 15 -14.48 30.84 -8.03
N SER A 16 -15.17 31.51 -8.96
CA SER A 16 -16.33 32.35 -8.63
C SER A 16 -17.55 31.51 -8.20
N PRO A 17 -18.44 32.01 -7.33
CA PRO A 17 -19.74 31.38 -7.06
C PRO A 17 -20.63 31.19 -8.31
N SER A 18 -20.37 31.96 -9.38
CA SER A 18 -21.01 31.79 -10.69
C SER A 18 -20.31 30.80 -11.61
N ALA A 19 -19.31 30.04 -11.12
CA ALA A 19 -18.52 29.14 -11.94
C ALA A 19 -19.35 28.00 -12.52
N SER A 20 -19.09 27.71 -13.79
CA SER A 20 -19.63 26.57 -14.51
C SER A 20 -19.01 25.25 -14.03
N GLU A 21 -19.70 24.14 -14.26
CA GLU A 21 -19.19 22.79 -13.92
C GLU A 21 -17.82 22.49 -14.57
N ASN A 22 -17.61 23.01 -15.79
CA ASN A 22 -16.34 22.89 -16.51
C ASN A 22 -15.20 23.64 -15.82
N GLU A 23 -15.47 24.81 -15.25
CA GLU A 23 -14.50 25.60 -14.49
C GLU A 23 -14.17 24.94 -13.16
N LEU A 24 -15.17 24.40 -12.44
CA LEU A 24 -14.98 23.61 -11.22
C LEU A 24 -14.08 22.39 -11.48
N LYS A 25 -14.35 21.65 -12.56
CA LYS A 25 -13.56 20.48 -12.94
C LYS A 25 -12.12 20.84 -13.34
N LYS A 26 -11.92 21.98 -14.00
CA LYS A 26 -10.59 22.47 -14.39
C LYS A 26 -9.79 22.92 -13.17
N ALA A 27 -10.42 23.64 -12.24
CA ALA A 27 -9.82 24.08 -10.98
C ALA A 27 -9.42 22.89 -10.10
N TYR A 28 -10.32 21.93 -9.90
CA TYR A 28 -10.04 20.70 -9.15
C TYR A 28 -8.85 19.93 -9.74
N ARG A 29 -8.81 19.72 -11.06
CA ARG A 29 -7.68 19.01 -11.71
C ARG A 29 -6.34 19.71 -11.52
N LYS A 30 -6.32 21.05 -11.52
CA LYS A 30 -5.10 21.83 -11.28
C LYS A 30 -4.61 21.63 -9.85
N LEU A 31 -5.49 21.84 -8.87
CA LEU A 31 -5.18 21.76 -7.45
C LEU A 31 -4.89 20.33 -6.99
N ALA A 32 -5.61 19.33 -7.51
CA ALA A 32 -5.38 17.91 -7.21
C ALA A 32 -4.03 17.41 -7.74
N LYS A 33 -3.50 17.99 -8.82
CA LYS A 33 -2.16 17.67 -9.34
C LYS A 33 -1.04 18.31 -8.51
N GLU A 34 -1.30 19.50 -7.95
CA GLU A 34 -0.36 20.29 -7.16
C GLU A 34 -0.23 19.76 -5.71
N TYR A 35 -1.36 19.38 -5.11
CA TYR A 35 -1.44 18.90 -3.73
C TYR A 35 -1.59 17.37 -3.63
N HIS A 36 -1.24 16.63 -4.69
CA HIS A 36 -1.33 15.17 -4.65
C HIS A 36 -0.39 14.60 -3.57
N PRO A 37 -0.87 13.69 -2.69
CA PRO A 37 -0.09 13.18 -1.56
C PRO A 37 1.20 12.45 -1.98
N ASP A 38 1.24 11.90 -3.19
CA ASP A 38 2.43 11.26 -3.78
C ASP A 38 3.56 12.27 -4.11
N LYS A 39 3.22 13.54 -4.38
CA LYS A 39 4.18 14.60 -4.74
C LYS A 39 4.44 15.57 -3.59
N ASN A 40 3.48 15.69 -2.66
CA ASN A 40 3.56 16.55 -1.48
C ASN A 40 2.98 15.83 -0.26
N PRO A 41 3.77 14.98 0.43
CA PRO A 41 3.28 14.19 1.56
C PRO A 41 2.82 15.03 2.77
N ASN A 42 3.26 16.30 2.87
CA ASN A 42 2.85 17.24 3.92
C ASN A 42 1.61 18.08 3.57
N ALA A 43 1.01 17.91 2.38
CA ALA A 43 -0.14 18.69 1.93
C ALA A 43 -1.47 17.90 1.95
N GLY A 44 -1.51 16.79 2.69
CA GLY A 44 -2.66 15.90 2.76
C GLY A 44 -3.95 16.61 3.15
N ASP A 45 -3.91 17.53 4.11
CA ASP A 45 -5.12 18.22 4.59
C ASP A 45 -5.71 19.19 3.55
N LYS A 46 -4.86 19.89 2.79
CA LYS A 46 -5.31 20.74 1.66
C LYS A 46 -5.96 19.91 0.57
N PHE A 47 -5.41 18.73 0.27
CA PHE A 47 -5.99 17.83 -0.73
C PHE A 47 -7.40 17.33 -0.33
N LYS A 48 -7.63 17.11 0.97
CA LYS A 48 -8.95 16.75 1.52
C LYS A 48 -9.94 17.88 1.33
N GLU A 49 -9.56 19.11 1.68
CA GLU A 49 -10.40 20.30 1.53
C GLU A 49 -10.79 20.54 0.07
N ILE A 50 -9.83 20.43 -0.86
CA ILE A 50 -10.05 20.57 -2.31
C ILE A 50 -11.03 19.51 -2.83
N SER A 51 -10.90 18.27 -2.36
CA SER A 51 -11.78 17.17 -2.77
C SER A 51 -13.20 17.33 -2.23
N PHE A 52 -13.34 17.77 -0.99
CA PHE A 52 -14.64 18.07 -0.37
C PHE A 52 -15.35 19.23 -1.09
N ALA A 53 -14.64 20.33 -1.34
CA ALA A 53 -15.19 21.47 -2.06
C ALA A 53 -15.68 21.08 -3.47
N TYR A 54 -14.93 20.24 -4.18
CA TYR A 54 -15.35 19.75 -5.50
C TYR A 54 -16.58 18.84 -5.44
N GLU A 55 -16.67 17.95 -4.45
CA GLU A 55 -17.82 17.04 -4.30
C GLU A 55 -19.12 17.80 -4.04
N VAL A 56 -19.08 18.79 -3.13
CA VAL A 56 -20.24 19.61 -2.78
C VAL A 56 -20.68 20.47 -3.97
N LEU A 57 -19.73 21.14 -4.64
CA LEU A 57 -20.03 22.08 -5.72
C LEU A 57 -20.36 21.42 -7.06
N THR A 58 -20.02 20.14 -7.26
CA THR A 58 -20.35 19.39 -8.48
C THR A 58 -21.74 18.74 -8.41
N ASN A 59 -22.23 18.41 -7.21
CA ASN A 59 -23.56 17.85 -7.04
C ASN A 59 -24.62 18.97 -7.00
N PRO A 60 -25.60 19.01 -7.91
CA PRO A 60 -26.59 20.10 -7.97
C PRO A 60 -27.38 20.29 -6.67
N GLU A 61 -27.76 19.21 -6.00
CA GLU A 61 -28.55 19.25 -4.76
C GLU A 61 -27.70 19.75 -3.57
N LYS A 62 -26.46 19.28 -3.45
CA LYS A 62 -25.53 19.73 -2.40
C LYS A 62 -25.10 21.17 -2.61
N LYS A 63 -24.86 21.56 -3.88
CA LYS A 63 -24.54 22.94 -4.27
C LYS A 63 -25.69 23.87 -3.93
N GLU A 64 -26.93 23.52 -4.27
CA GLU A 64 -28.10 24.35 -3.95
C GLU A 64 -28.28 24.50 -2.43
N LEU A 65 -28.06 23.43 -1.66
CA LEU A 65 -28.15 23.45 -0.21
C LEU A 65 -27.05 24.33 0.42
N TYR A 66 -25.82 24.20 -0.06
CA TYR A 66 -24.69 25.04 0.35
C TYR A 66 -24.91 26.51 -0.03
N ASP A 67 -25.39 26.76 -1.25
CA ASP A 67 -25.63 28.12 -1.73
C ASP A 67 -26.75 28.81 -0.94
N ARG A 68 -27.74 28.05 -0.46
CA ARG A 68 -28.88 28.56 0.30
C ARG A 68 -28.61 28.71 1.81
N TYR A 69 -27.84 27.82 2.42
CA TYR A 69 -27.71 27.72 3.88
C TYR A 69 -26.26 27.66 4.40
N GLY A 70 -25.27 27.75 3.51
CA GLY A 70 -23.86 27.66 3.85
C GLY A 70 -23.45 26.30 4.41
N GLU A 71 -22.32 26.25 5.11
CA GLU A 71 -21.76 25.03 5.69
C GLU A 71 -22.70 24.36 6.72
N GLN A 72 -23.56 25.13 7.38
CA GLN A 72 -24.56 24.63 8.33
C GLN A 72 -25.67 23.83 7.63
N GLY A 73 -26.07 24.20 6.41
CA GLY A 73 -27.06 23.44 5.63
C GLY A 73 -26.61 22.03 5.28
N LEU A 74 -25.31 21.85 5.00
CA LEU A 74 -24.72 20.52 4.77
C LEU A 74 -24.70 19.65 6.04
N ARG A 75 -24.63 20.28 7.22
CA ARG A 75 -24.68 19.59 8.52
C ARG A 75 -26.09 19.18 8.93
N GLU A 76 -27.09 20.01 8.66
CA GLU A 76 -28.48 19.78 9.08
C GLU A 76 -29.31 19.00 8.04
N GLY A 77 -28.89 18.95 6.77
CA GLY A 77 -29.52 18.16 5.71
C GLY A 77 -29.24 16.65 5.76
N GLY A 78 -28.33 16.20 6.64
CA GLY A 78 -28.06 14.79 6.91
C GLY A 78 -28.76 14.36 8.20
N GLY A 79 -29.75 13.47 8.10
CA GLY A 79 -30.53 13.02 9.24
C GLY A 79 -29.69 12.50 10.43
N GLY A 80 -29.71 13.26 11.52
CA GLY A 80 -29.69 12.82 12.92
C GLY A 80 -28.49 12.00 13.43
N GLY A 81 -27.59 12.66 14.18
CA GLY A 81 -26.68 12.00 15.13
C GLY A 81 -25.60 12.94 15.69
N PRO A 82 -25.34 12.99 17.01
CA PRO A 82 -24.40 13.93 17.63
C PRO A 82 -22.94 13.51 17.43
N GLY A 83 -22.07 14.48 17.11
CA GLY A 83 -20.60 14.31 17.06
C GLY A 83 -20.03 14.35 15.64
N MET A 84 -19.97 15.53 15.04
CA MET A 84 -19.45 15.72 13.66
C MET A 84 -17.91 15.57 13.58
N ASP A 85 -17.23 15.55 14.73
CA ASP A 85 -15.78 15.33 14.83
C ASP A 85 -15.41 13.84 14.65
N ASP A 86 -16.33 12.91 14.98
CA ASP A 86 -16.15 11.46 14.85
C ASP A 86 -16.50 10.92 13.44
N ILE A 87 -17.19 11.72 12.62
CA ILE A 87 -17.48 11.38 11.23
C ILE A 87 -16.27 11.67 10.34
N PHE A 88 -15.47 12.68 10.68
CA PHE A 88 -14.28 13.07 9.89
C PHE A 88 -13.12 12.07 10.07
N SER A 89 -12.94 11.54 11.28
CA SER A 89 -11.98 10.47 11.58
C SER A 89 -12.38 9.12 10.95
N HIS A 90 -13.67 8.82 10.87
CA HIS A 90 -14.17 7.60 10.21
C HIS A 90 -14.25 7.68 8.67
N ILE A 91 -14.31 8.88 8.09
CA ILE A 91 -14.30 9.06 6.63
C ILE A 91 -12.88 8.95 6.04
N PHE A 92 -11.86 9.55 6.69
CA PHE A 92 -10.48 9.56 6.18
C PHE A 92 -9.54 8.53 6.83
N GLY A 93 -9.97 7.83 7.89
CA GLY A 93 -9.25 6.73 8.54
C GLY A 93 -9.53 5.34 7.97
N GLY A 94 -9.87 5.22 6.67
CA GLY A 94 -9.93 3.93 5.97
C GLY A 94 -11.32 3.31 5.73
N GLY A 95 -12.36 4.11 5.47
CA GLY A 95 -13.72 3.59 5.24
C GLY A 95 -14.52 4.14 4.03
N LEU A 96 -14.13 5.26 3.41
CA LEU A 96 -15.01 5.98 2.45
C LEU A 96 -14.53 5.99 0.98
N PHE A 97 -13.80 4.97 0.51
CA PHE A 97 -13.65 4.73 -0.93
C PHE A 97 -14.50 3.55 -1.44
N GLY A 98 -15.38 3.01 -0.59
CA GLY A 98 -16.26 1.88 -0.91
C GLY A 98 -17.74 2.22 -1.12
N PHE A 99 -18.19 3.46 -0.93
CA PHE A 99 -19.62 3.75 -0.75
C PHE A 99 -20.27 4.75 -1.71
N MET A 100 -19.59 5.25 -2.75
CA MET A 100 -20.17 6.21 -3.71
C MET A 100 -20.37 5.63 -5.12
N GLY A 101 -20.78 4.35 -5.19
CA GLY A 101 -20.99 3.62 -6.44
C GLY A 101 -22.30 2.85 -6.55
N GLY A 102 -23.34 3.16 -5.77
CA GLY A 102 -24.56 2.36 -5.86
C GLY A 102 -25.76 2.89 -5.09
N GLN A 103 -26.45 3.89 -5.64
CA GLN A 103 -27.86 4.08 -5.35
C GLN A 103 -28.67 3.96 -6.64
N SER A 104 -28.96 2.71 -7.01
CA SER A 104 -30.13 2.38 -7.81
C SER A 104 -30.46 0.91 -7.60
N GLY A 105 -31.67 0.64 -7.09
CA GLY A 105 -32.28 -0.68 -7.15
C GLY A 105 -32.42 -1.40 -5.81
N ARG A 106 -33.66 -1.41 -5.32
CA ARG A 106 -34.37 -2.61 -4.82
C ARG A 106 -33.54 -3.60 -4.00
N SER A 107 -33.83 -3.71 -2.70
CA SER A 107 -34.71 -4.78 -2.20
C SER A 107 -34.72 -4.85 -0.67
N ARG A 108 -35.91 -4.71 -0.08
CA ARG A 108 -36.25 -5.35 1.21
C ARG A 108 -36.46 -6.86 0.98
N ASN A 109 -35.48 -7.55 0.38
CA ASN A 109 -35.48 -9.01 0.35
C ASN A 109 -34.76 -9.50 1.59
N GLY A 110 -35.32 -10.51 2.24
CA GLY A 110 -34.58 -11.42 3.10
C GLY A 110 -33.55 -12.23 2.31
N GLY A 111 -32.61 -11.55 1.64
CA GLY A 111 -31.40 -12.16 1.12
C GLY A 111 -30.62 -12.70 2.31
N ARG A 112 -30.24 -13.97 2.23
CA ARG A 112 -29.43 -14.61 3.25
C ARG A 112 -28.20 -13.75 3.48
N ARG A 113 -27.90 -13.43 4.74
CA ARG A 113 -26.71 -12.65 5.09
C ARG A 113 -25.51 -13.47 4.62
N ARG A 114 -24.64 -12.92 3.78
CA ARG A 114 -23.40 -13.56 3.36
C ARG A 114 -22.31 -13.25 4.39
N GLY A 115 -21.51 -14.25 4.72
CA GLY A 115 -20.35 -14.16 5.60
C GLY A 115 -19.19 -13.44 4.92
N GLU A 116 -18.22 -13.02 5.72
CA GLU A 116 -17.05 -12.30 5.23
C GLU A 116 -16.09 -13.23 4.49
N ASP A 117 -15.43 -12.69 3.47
CA ASP A 117 -14.42 -13.42 2.70
C ASP A 117 -13.11 -13.52 3.49
N MET A 118 -12.42 -14.65 3.40
CA MET A 118 -11.12 -14.88 4.04
C MET A 118 -9.99 -14.68 3.02
N VAL A 119 -9.10 -13.71 3.26
CA VAL A 119 -7.97 -13.43 2.39
C VAL A 119 -6.70 -14.09 2.94
N HIS A 120 -6.05 -14.96 2.16
CA HIS A 120 -4.79 -15.60 2.55
C HIS A 120 -3.68 -15.34 1.53
N PRO A 121 -2.51 -14.81 1.95
CA PRO A 121 -1.38 -14.67 1.04
C PRO A 121 -0.75 -16.05 0.76
N LEU A 122 -0.63 -16.40 -0.52
CA LEU A 122 0.09 -17.60 -0.96
C LEU A 122 1.45 -17.18 -1.52
N LYS A 123 2.51 -17.49 -0.76
CA LYS A 123 3.88 -17.19 -1.17
C LYS A 123 4.34 -18.14 -2.27
N VAL A 124 4.70 -17.61 -3.43
CA VAL A 124 5.12 -18.34 -4.63
C VAL A 124 6.47 -17.84 -5.11
N SER A 125 7.33 -18.73 -5.60
CA SER A 125 8.62 -18.33 -6.18
C SER A 125 8.49 -17.98 -7.66
N LEU A 126 9.51 -17.35 -8.26
CA LEU A 126 9.52 -17.07 -9.70
C LEU A 126 9.48 -18.35 -10.54
N GLU A 127 10.14 -19.42 -10.10
CA GLU A 127 10.12 -20.74 -10.75
C GLU A 127 8.73 -21.36 -10.72
N ASP A 128 8.01 -21.22 -9.59
CA ASP A 128 6.62 -21.67 -9.46
C ASP A 128 5.72 -20.93 -10.46
N LEU A 129 5.93 -19.62 -10.64
CA LEU A 129 5.19 -18.78 -11.58
C LEU A 129 5.58 -19.03 -13.06
N TYR A 130 6.81 -19.46 -13.31
CA TYR A 130 7.31 -19.77 -14.65
C TYR A 130 6.85 -21.16 -15.13
N ASN A 131 7.00 -22.18 -14.28
CA ASN A 131 6.70 -23.56 -14.62
C ASN A 131 5.25 -23.96 -14.33
N GLY A 132 4.55 -23.17 -13.50
CA GLY A 132 3.28 -23.55 -12.93
C GLY A 132 3.47 -24.57 -11.80
N LYS A 133 2.57 -24.55 -10.83
CA LYS A 133 2.64 -25.42 -9.65
C LYS A 133 1.27 -25.72 -9.10
N THR A 134 1.09 -26.95 -8.67
CA THR A 134 -0.04 -27.34 -7.84
C THR A 134 0.43 -27.49 -6.40
N THR A 135 -0.14 -26.72 -5.48
CA THR A 135 0.22 -26.74 -4.06
C THR A 135 -1.00 -27.00 -3.19
N LYS A 136 -0.83 -27.81 -2.15
CA LYS A 136 -1.89 -28.09 -1.17
C LYS A 136 -1.74 -27.11 0.00
N LEU A 137 -2.76 -26.29 0.23
CA LEU A 137 -2.82 -25.33 1.32
C LEU A 137 -3.76 -25.84 2.40
N GLN A 138 -3.25 -25.98 3.62
CA GLN A 138 -4.09 -26.33 4.78
C GLN A 138 -4.62 -25.03 5.41
N LEU A 139 -5.94 -24.91 5.50
CA LEU A 139 -6.62 -23.77 6.12
C LEU A 139 -7.53 -24.26 7.23
N SER A 140 -7.49 -23.58 8.38
CA SER A 140 -8.46 -23.79 9.45
C SER A 140 -9.62 -22.83 9.28
N LYS A 141 -10.85 -23.35 9.23
CA LYS A 141 -12.06 -22.55 9.13
C LYS A 141 -13.10 -23.00 10.15
N ASN A 142 -14.05 -22.14 10.45
CA ASN A 142 -15.23 -22.47 11.22
C ASN A 142 -16.28 -23.12 10.32
N VAL A 143 -16.76 -24.29 10.70
CA VAL A 143 -17.90 -24.96 10.05
C VAL A 143 -19.04 -25.13 11.05
N LEU A 144 -20.27 -25.22 10.56
CA LEU A 144 -21.40 -25.54 11.42
C LEU A 144 -21.16 -26.88 12.13
N CYS A 145 -21.41 -26.91 13.43
CA CYS A 145 -21.19 -28.11 14.22
C CYS A 145 -22.09 -29.23 13.70
N SER A 146 -21.50 -30.28 13.14
CA SER A 146 -22.24 -31.42 12.58
C SER A 146 -23.12 -32.17 13.59
N THR A 147 -22.82 -32.07 14.89
CA THR A 147 -23.59 -32.73 15.95
C THR A 147 -24.90 -31.99 16.30
N CYS A 148 -24.92 -30.66 16.17
CA CYS A 148 -26.10 -29.85 16.51
C CYS A 148 -26.61 -28.98 15.35
N ASN A 149 -26.03 -29.13 14.16
CA ASN A 149 -26.35 -28.39 12.94
C ASN A 149 -26.46 -26.87 13.16
N GLY A 150 -25.53 -26.30 13.94
CA GLY A 150 -25.52 -24.86 14.22
C GLY A 150 -26.51 -24.39 15.30
N GLN A 151 -27.22 -25.28 15.99
CA GLN A 151 -28.15 -24.90 17.07
C GLN A 151 -27.46 -24.62 18.41
N GLY A 152 -26.28 -25.22 18.65
CA GLY A 152 -25.50 -25.03 19.88
C GLY A 152 -25.93 -25.91 21.06
N GLY A 153 -27.10 -26.53 21.00
CA GLY A 153 -27.62 -27.44 22.02
C GLY A 153 -28.43 -28.59 21.43
N LYS A 154 -29.03 -29.41 22.29
CA LYS A 154 -30.05 -30.39 21.85
C LYS A 154 -31.25 -29.67 21.23
N THR A 155 -31.97 -30.35 20.35
CA THR A 155 -33.20 -29.80 19.74
C THR A 155 -34.19 -29.38 20.83
N GLY A 156 -34.64 -28.12 20.80
CA GLY A 156 -35.56 -27.55 21.80
C GLY A 156 -34.89 -27.00 23.07
N ALA A 157 -33.58 -27.18 23.26
CA ALA A 157 -32.85 -26.66 24.42
C ALA A 157 -32.52 -25.17 24.32
N VAL A 158 -32.63 -24.59 23.12
CA VAL A 158 -32.38 -23.17 22.88
C VAL A 158 -33.60 -22.36 23.33
N GLN A 159 -33.41 -21.50 24.33
CA GLN A 159 -34.47 -20.66 24.89
C GLN A 159 -34.17 -19.18 24.65
N LYS A 160 -35.20 -18.37 24.43
CA LYS A 160 -35.02 -16.91 24.32
C LYS A 160 -34.54 -16.37 25.66
N CYS A 161 -33.53 -15.51 25.64
CA CYS A 161 -33.03 -14.86 26.84
C CYS A 161 -34.15 -14.04 27.47
N ALA A 162 -34.56 -14.38 28.70
CA ALA A 162 -35.66 -13.69 29.38
C ALA A 162 -35.31 -12.21 29.67
N ALA A 163 -34.05 -11.93 29.97
CA ALA A 163 -33.64 -10.63 30.46
C ALA A 163 -33.45 -9.57 29.37
N CYS A 164 -33.09 -9.96 28.13
CA CYS A 164 -33.16 -9.07 26.96
C CYS A 164 -34.33 -9.36 26.03
N ARG A 165 -35.19 -10.34 26.37
CA ARG A 165 -36.32 -10.82 25.57
C ARG A 165 -35.93 -11.16 24.13
N GLY A 166 -34.77 -11.80 23.95
CA GLY A 166 -34.26 -12.15 22.62
C GLY A 166 -33.56 -11.04 21.85
N ARG A 167 -33.38 -9.85 22.43
CA ARG A 167 -32.78 -8.70 21.74
C ARG A 167 -31.24 -8.66 21.76
N GLY A 168 -30.60 -9.48 22.59
CA GLY A 168 -29.14 -9.48 22.76
C GLY A 168 -28.56 -8.26 23.48
N MET A 169 -29.32 -7.17 23.62
CA MET A 169 -28.88 -5.92 24.25
C MET A 169 -29.88 -5.46 25.31
N ARG A 170 -29.39 -4.75 26.33
CA ARG A 170 -30.21 -4.11 27.37
C ARG A 170 -29.93 -2.62 27.38
N ILE A 171 -30.94 -1.84 27.77
CA ILE A 171 -30.79 -0.41 27.99
C ILE A 171 -30.42 -0.23 29.46
N VAL A 172 -29.23 0.31 29.72
CA VAL A 172 -28.76 0.66 31.06
C VAL A 172 -28.81 2.18 31.18
N ILE A 173 -29.58 2.67 32.16
CA ILE A 173 -29.67 4.09 32.46
C ILE A 173 -28.50 4.44 33.37
N ARG A 174 -27.55 5.26 32.89
CA ARG A 174 -26.43 5.76 33.70
C ARG A 174 -26.63 7.25 33.97
N GLN A 175 -26.59 7.61 35.24
CA GLN A 175 -26.61 9.01 35.65
C GLN A 175 -25.18 9.57 35.56
N LEU A 176 -24.94 10.47 34.61
CA LEU A 176 -23.63 11.11 34.44
C LEU A 176 -23.50 12.39 35.28
N ALA A 177 -24.62 13.04 35.61
CA ALA A 177 -24.67 14.23 36.44
C ALA A 177 -26.01 14.34 37.20
N PRO A 178 -26.09 15.14 38.28
CA PRO A 178 -27.37 15.49 38.90
C PRO A 178 -28.34 16.03 37.83
N GLY A 179 -29.48 15.36 37.65
CA GLY A 179 -30.49 15.74 36.64
C GLY A 179 -30.27 15.22 35.21
N MET A 180 -29.14 14.57 34.89
CA MET A 180 -28.86 14.07 33.54
C MET A 180 -28.73 12.54 33.51
N LEU A 181 -29.79 11.88 33.05
CA LEU A 181 -29.87 10.43 32.82
C LEU A 181 -29.63 10.14 31.34
N GLN A 182 -28.60 9.36 31.01
CA GLN A 182 -28.37 8.89 29.64
C GLN A 182 -28.72 7.40 29.55
N GLN A 183 -29.50 7.05 28.53
CA GLN A 183 -29.77 5.66 28.18
C GLN A 183 -28.63 5.14 27.31
N MET A 184 -27.84 4.20 27.83
CA MET A 184 -26.78 3.55 27.07
C MET A 184 -27.20 2.12 26.73
N GLN A 185 -27.04 1.73 25.47
CA GLN A 185 -27.25 0.36 25.04
C GLN A 185 -26.01 -0.47 25.39
N SER A 186 -26.18 -1.53 26.18
CA SER A 186 -25.12 -2.46 26.55
C SER A 186 -25.46 -3.88 26.11
N VAL A 187 -24.44 -4.69 25.87
CA VAL A 187 -24.62 -6.11 25.54
C VAL A 187 -25.24 -6.83 26.74
N CYS A 188 -26.26 -7.65 26.50
CA CYS A 188 -26.94 -8.40 27.55
C CYS A 188 -25.98 -9.44 28.16
N THR A 189 -25.66 -9.30 29.44
CA THR A 189 -24.73 -10.19 30.17
C THR A 189 -25.22 -11.63 30.27
N ASP A 190 -26.54 -11.88 30.27
CA ASP A 190 -27.07 -13.25 30.48
C ASP A 190 -26.98 -14.11 29.21
N CYS A 191 -26.93 -13.49 28.03
CA CYS A 191 -26.79 -14.19 26.75
C CYS A 191 -25.58 -13.73 25.93
N ASN A 192 -24.74 -12.84 26.48
CA ASN A 192 -23.57 -12.27 25.82
C ASN A 192 -23.83 -11.73 24.41
N GLY A 193 -25.02 -11.18 24.16
CA GLY A 193 -25.38 -10.65 22.83
C GLY A 193 -26.15 -11.60 21.92
N GLU A 194 -26.16 -12.91 22.20
CA GLU A 194 -26.77 -13.92 21.32
C GLU A 194 -28.31 -13.86 21.28
N GLY A 195 -28.95 -13.26 22.29
CA GLY A 195 -30.42 -13.24 22.44
C GLY A 195 -31.02 -14.60 22.85
N GLU A 196 -30.25 -15.68 22.81
CA GLU A 196 -30.63 -17.02 23.21
C GLU A 196 -29.76 -17.50 24.37
N VAL A 197 -30.31 -18.39 25.20
CA VAL A 197 -29.61 -19.04 26.31
C VAL A 197 -29.83 -20.54 26.19
N ILE A 198 -28.76 -21.29 26.39
CA ILE A 198 -28.76 -22.76 26.41
C ILE A 198 -28.29 -23.20 27.79
N SER A 199 -29.10 -24.04 28.45
CA SER A 199 -28.75 -24.63 29.74
C SER A 199 -27.41 -25.37 29.61
N GLU A 200 -26.55 -25.29 30.63
CA GLU A 200 -25.22 -25.91 30.56
C GLU A 200 -25.27 -27.42 30.31
N LYS A 201 -26.30 -28.09 30.85
CA LYS A 201 -26.54 -29.54 30.68
C LYS A 201 -26.97 -29.92 29.25
N ASP A 202 -27.52 -28.98 28.50
CA ASP A 202 -28.03 -29.21 27.15
C ASP A 202 -27.18 -28.57 26.05
N ARG A 203 -26.05 -27.94 26.43
CA ARG A 203 -25.04 -27.52 25.48
C ARG A 203 -24.50 -28.72 24.70
N CYS A 204 -24.30 -28.51 23.41
CA CYS A 204 -23.68 -29.52 22.56
C CYS A 204 -22.25 -29.78 23.07
N LYS A 205 -21.90 -31.05 23.32
CA LYS A 205 -20.57 -31.42 23.83
C LYS A 205 -19.43 -31.10 22.87
N LYS A 206 -19.69 -31.05 21.55
CA LYS A 206 -18.65 -30.83 20.52
C LYS A 206 -18.30 -29.35 20.31
N CYS A 207 -19.30 -28.46 20.36
CA CYS A 207 -19.10 -27.01 20.16
C CYS A 207 -19.28 -26.19 21.45
N GLU A 208 -19.65 -26.84 22.56
CA GLU A 208 -19.84 -26.22 23.89
C GLU A 208 -20.86 -25.06 23.89
N GLY A 209 -21.84 -25.07 22.99
CA GLY A 209 -22.79 -23.97 22.81
C GLY A 209 -22.41 -22.96 21.73
N LYS A 210 -21.19 -23.01 21.17
CA LYS A 210 -20.68 -22.03 20.19
C LYS A 210 -21.26 -22.18 18.77
N LYS A 211 -22.08 -23.21 18.52
CA LYS A 211 -22.76 -23.52 17.24
C LYS A 211 -21.83 -23.92 16.07
N VAL A 212 -20.56 -23.50 16.09
CA VAL A 212 -19.52 -23.84 15.09
C VAL A 212 -18.37 -24.63 15.70
N VAL A 213 -17.59 -25.30 14.85
CA VAL A 213 -16.34 -26.00 15.22
C VAL A 213 -15.24 -25.65 14.23
N LYS A 214 -13.99 -25.59 14.69
CA LYS A 214 -12.83 -25.40 13.82
C LYS A 214 -12.52 -26.72 13.09
N GLU A 215 -12.44 -26.65 11.77
CA GLU A 215 -12.07 -27.75 10.89
C GLU A 215 -10.87 -27.35 10.03
N VAL A 216 -9.92 -28.26 9.84
CA VAL A 216 -8.78 -28.06 8.94
C VAL A 216 -9.14 -28.67 7.57
N LYS A 217 -9.21 -27.82 6.55
CA LYS A 217 -9.46 -28.22 5.16
C LYS A 217 -8.20 -28.05 4.32
N ILE A 218 -7.93 -29.01 3.46
CA ILE A 218 -6.84 -28.95 2.49
C ILE A 218 -7.43 -28.49 1.15
N LEU A 219 -7.01 -27.32 0.68
CA LEU A 219 -7.35 -26.80 -0.65
C LEU A 219 -6.21 -27.08 -1.61
N GLU A 220 -6.54 -27.63 -2.77
CA GLU A 220 -5.59 -27.78 -3.87
C GLU A 220 -5.62 -26.51 -4.71
N VAL A 221 -4.47 -25.82 -4.74
CA VAL A 221 -4.32 -24.53 -5.41
C VAL A 221 -3.47 -24.72 -6.65
N HIS A 222 -4.02 -24.39 -7.80
CA HIS A 222 -3.30 -24.38 -9.07
C HIS A 222 -2.78 -22.97 -9.35
N VAL A 223 -1.46 -22.85 -9.41
CA VAL A 223 -0.75 -21.65 -9.84
C VAL A 223 -0.36 -21.87 -11.30
N ASP A 224 -1.05 -21.17 -12.19
CA ASP A 224 -0.81 -21.27 -13.62
C ASP A 224 0.47 -20.52 -14.03
N LYS A 225 1.05 -20.95 -15.15
CA LYS A 225 2.18 -20.28 -15.77
C LYS A 225 1.84 -18.84 -16.11
N GLY A 226 2.74 -17.93 -15.76
CA GLY A 226 2.62 -16.52 -16.07
C GLY A 226 1.72 -15.72 -15.14
N MET A 227 1.10 -16.35 -14.13
CA MET A 227 0.37 -15.62 -13.10
C MET A 227 1.24 -14.53 -12.46
N LYS A 228 0.62 -13.44 -12.03
CA LYS A 228 1.30 -12.23 -11.55
C LYS A 228 1.21 -12.09 -10.04
N HIS A 229 2.16 -11.36 -9.47
CA HIS A 229 2.04 -10.89 -8.09
C HIS A 229 0.71 -10.13 -7.89
N GLY A 230 0.03 -10.39 -6.78
CA GLY A 230 -1.26 -9.80 -6.42
C GLY A 230 -2.48 -10.46 -7.09
N GLN A 231 -2.27 -11.40 -8.02
CA GLN A 231 -3.38 -12.11 -8.66
C GLN A 231 -4.13 -12.98 -7.65
N LYS A 232 -5.46 -13.03 -7.79
CA LYS A 232 -6.37 -13.70 -6.83
C LYS A 232 -6.85 -15.05 -7.37
N ILE A 233 -6.87 -16.06 -6.51
CA ILE A 233 -7.49 -17.37 -6.73
C ILE A 233 -8.60 -17.52 -5.70
N THR A 234 -9.85 -17.66 -6.16
CA THR A 234 -11.03 -17.66 -5.28
C THR A 234 -11.64 -19.05 -5.19
N PHE A 235 -11.92 -19.49 -3.96
CA PHE A 235 -12.68 -20.70 -3.64
C PHE A 235 -14.03 -20.29 -3.06
N GLY A 236 -15.08 -20.45 -3.87
CA GLY A 236 -16.43 -19.97 -3.54
C GLY A 236 -17.08 -20.71 -2.37
N GLY A 237 -17.66 -19.98 -1.42
CA GLY A 237 -18.38 -20.55 -0.27
C GLY A 237 -17.52 -21.34 0.71
N GLU A 238 -16.19 -21.21 0.62
CA GLU A 238 -15.26 -21.96 1.43
C GLU A 238 -14.83 -21.25 2.71
N ALA A 239 -15.23 -20.00 2.94
CA ALA A 239 -14.90 -19.24 4.15
C ALA A 239 -15.61 -19.77 5.41
N ASP A 240 -15.48 -19.04 6.51
CA ASP A 240 -16.12 -19.35 7.78
C ASP A 240 -17.65 -19.40 7.66
N GLN A 241 -18.23 -20.45 8.23
CA GLN A 241 -19.67 -20.62 8.32
C GLN A 241 -20.20 -20.07 9.64
N ALA A 242 -21.38 -19.45 9.60
CA ALA A 242 -22.12 -19.05 10.78
C ALA A 242 -23.61 -19.44 10.66
N PRO A 243 -24.32 -19.73 11.76
CA PRO A 243 -25.73 -20.09 11.71
C PRO A 243 -26.59 -18.99 11.04
N GLY A 244 -27.35 -19.38 10.01
CA GLY A 244 -28.22 -18.45 9.28
C GLY A 244 -27.50 -17.49 8.32
N VAL A 245 -26.20 -17.72 8.08
CA VAL A 245 -25.35 -16.92 7.21
C VAL A 245 -24.78 -17.82 6.10
N GLU A 246 -24.86 -17.42 4.84
CA GLU A 246 -24.18 -18.11 3.74
C GLU A 246 -22.68 -17.84 3.81
N PRO A 247 -21.80 -18.84 3.68
CA PRO A 247 -20.37 -18.61 3.79
C PRO A 247 -19.84 -17.67 2.68
N GLY A 248 -18.86 -16.85 3.04
CA GLY A 248 -18.06 -16.08 2.08
C GLY A 248 -17.08 -16.97 1.31
N ASP A 249 -16.17 -16.34 0.58
CA ASP A 249 -15.16 -17.02 -0.22
C ASP A 249 -13.78 -17.01 0.43
N ILE A 250 -12.96 -18.01 0.12
CA ILE A 250 -11.53 -17.95 0.41
C ILE A 250 -10.82 -17.35 -0.81
N VAL A 251 -10.17 -16.21 -0.62
CA VAL A 251 -9.43 -15.50 -1.66
C VAL A 251 -7.94 -15.63 -1.38
N LEU A 252 -7.24 -16.44 -2.17
CA LEU A 252 -5.79 -16.53 -2.11
C LEU A 252 -5.17 -15.43 -2.96
N VAL A 253 -4.27 -14.64 -2.39
CA VAL A 253 -3.54 -13.59 -3.10
C VAL A 253 -2.12 -14.08 -3.32
N LEU A 254 -1.69 -14.17 -4.58
CA LEU A 254 -0.33 -14.60 -4.90
C LEU A 254 0.70 -13.54 -4.46
N GLN A 255 1.63 -13.95 -3.61
CA GLN A 255 2.74 -13.14 -3.17
C GLN A 255 4.04 -13.68 -3.77
N GLU A 256 4.60 -12.95 -4.73
CA GLU A 256 5.87 -13.32 -5.35
C GLU A 256 6.99 -13.12 -4.32
N LYS A 257 7.83 -14.15 -4.18
CA LYS A 257 9.05 -14.07 -3.37
C LYS A 257 10.15 -13.40 -4.18
N GLU A 258 10.96 -12.60 -3.50
CA GLU A 258 12.20 -12.10 -4.06
C GLU A 258 13.12 -13.26 -4.46
N HIS A 259 13.79 -13.12 -5.59
CA HIS A 259 14.70 -14.10 -6.15
C HIS A 259 16.10 -13.49 -6.23
N GLU A 260 17.14 -14.30 -5.99
CA GLU A 260 18.53 -13.84 -5.87
C GLU A 260 19.10 -13.29 -7.17
N THR A 261 18.84 -13.96 -8.30
CA THR A 261 19.37 -13.59 -9.63
C THR A 261 18.43 -12.73 -10.46
N PHE A 262 17.15 -13.09 -10.52
CA PHE A 262 16.17 -12.46 -11.40
C PHE A 262 15.23 -11.55 -10.63
N ARG A 263 14.92 -10.41 -11.24
CA ARG A 263 13.82 -9.52 -10.86
C ARG A 263 12.82 -9.50 -11.99
N ARG A 264 11.54 -9.74 -11.70
CA ARG A 264 10.48 -9.68 -12.68
C ARG A 264 9.92 -8.26 -12.78
N ASP A 265 9.63 -7.83 -14.01
CA ASP A 265 8.75 -6.70 -14.30
C ASP A 265 7.80 -7.08 -15.43
N GLY A 266 6.51 -7.16 -15.12
CA GLY A 266 5.51 -7.65 -16.06
C GLY A 266 5.80 -9.07 -16.55
N ASN A 267 6.11 -9.21 -17.84
CA ASN A 267 6.49 -10.48 -18.46
C ASN A 267 8.01 -10.58 -18.69
N ASP A 268 8.77 -9.54 -18.37
CA ASP A 268 10.19 -9.48 -18.59
C ASP A 268 10.97 -9.81 -17.31
N LEU A 269 12.18 -10.30 -17.49
CA LEU A 269 13.11 -10.61 -16.41
C LEU A 269 14.32 -9.70 -16.49
N PHE A 270 14.84 -9.31 -15.34
CA PHE A 270 16.01 -8.47 -15.20
C PHE A 270 17.03 -9.17 -14.33
N MET A 271 18.29 -9.13 -14.71
CA MET A 271 19.38 -9.62 -13.86
C MET A 271 20.62 -8.74 -14.01
N ASN A 272 21.45 -8.73 -12.98
CA ASN A 272 22.76 -8.09 -13.03
C ASN A 272 23.82 -9.16 -13.26
N HIS A 273 24.74 -8.92 -14.18
CA HIS A 273 25.86 -9.80 -14.47
C HIS A 273 27.17 -9.01 -14.40
N LYS A 274 28.13 -9.53 -13.65
CA LYS A 274 29.45 -8.92 -13.48
C LYS A 274 30.41 -9.54 -14.47
N ILE A 275 31.11 -8.69 -15.22
CA ILE A 275 32.11 -9.11 -16.21
C ILE A 275 33.41 -8.34 -15.98
N GLY A 276 34.55 -8.96 -16.33
CA GLY A 276 35.83 -8.26 -16.29
C GLY A 276 36.00 -7.28 -17.46
N LEU A 277 36.93 -6.32 -17.33
CA LEU A 277 37.23 -5.38 -18.42
C LEU A 277 37.65 -6.08 -19.72
N VAL A 278 38.44 -7.15 -19.63
CA VAL A 278 38.84 -7.94 -20.81
C VAL A 278 37.63 -8.58 -21.49
N GLU A 279 36.68 -9.13 -20.72
CA GLU A 279 35.44 -9.71 -21.25
C GLU A 279 34.57 -8.64 -21.91
N ALA A 280 34.48 -7.45 -21.30
CA ALA A 280 33.73 -6.32 -21.83
C ALA A 280 34.25 -5.82 -23.19
N LEU A 281 35.56 -5.92 -23.45
CA LEU A 281 36.20 -5.48 -24.69
C LEU A 281 36.36 -6.61 -25.72
N CYS A 282 36.80 -7.78 -25.28
CA CYS A 282 37.19 -8.91 -26.13
C CYS A 282 36.08 -9.94 -26.33
N GLY A 283 34.89 -9.71 -25.77
CA GLY A 283 33.77 -10.64 -25.83
C GLY A 283 33.86 -11.73 -24.77
N PHE A 284 32.75 -12.44 -24.57
CA PHE A 284 32.63 -13.45 -23.52
C PHE A 284 31.53 -14.47 -23.84
N GLN A 285 31.57 -15.57 -23.11
CA GLN A 285 30.46 -16.50 -23.02
C GLN A 285 30.27 -16.92 -21.57
N PHE A 286 29.02 -16.99 -21.12
CA PHE A 286 28.70 -17.52 -19.79
C PHE A 286 27.46 -18.41 -19.85
N MET A 287 27.33 -19.28 -18.85
CA MET A 287 26.17 -20.14 -18.67
C MET A 287 25.24 -19.54 -17.62
N LEU A 288 23.97 -19.41 -17.99
CA LEU A 288 22.90 -18.96 -17.11
C LEU A 288 21.94 -20.12 -16.84
N LYS A 289 21.68 -20.43 -15.58
CA LYS A 289 20.59 -21.33 -15.21
C LYS A 289 19.27 -20.55 -15.19
N HIS A 290 18.32 -20.94 -16.02
CA HIS A 290 17.00 -20.32 -16.10
C HIS A 290 16.02 -20.90 -15.05
N LEU A 291 14.84 -20.29 -14.92
CA LEU A 291 13.78 -20.65 -13.96
C LEU A 291 13.17 -22.05 -14.21
N ASP A 292 13.30 -22.61 -15.41
CA ASP A 292 12.93 -24.00 -15.74
C ASP A 292 14.08 -25.01 -15.52
N GLY A 293 15.23 -24.54 -15.04
CA GLY A 293 16.42 -25.35 -14.82
C GLY A 293 17.27 -25.60 -16.06
N ARG A 294 16.88 -25.13 -17.26
CA ARG A 294 17.74 -25.19 -18.45
C ARG A 294 18.98 -24.31 -18.25
N GLN A 295 20.09 -24.74 -18.87
CA GLN A 295 21.30 -23.92 -18.98
C GLN A 295 21.31 -23.23 -20.34
N ILE A 296 21.39 -21.90 -20.33
CA ILE A 296 21.43 -21.06 -21.51
C ILE A 296 22.85 -20.51 -21.64
N VAL A 297 23.48 -20.75 -22.79
CA VAL A 297 24.79 -20.17 -23.09
C VAL A 297 24.57 -18.82 -23.75
N VAL A 298 24.87 -17.73 -23.03
CA VAL A 298 24.81 -16.37 -23.57
C VAL A 298 26.20 -16.03 -24.11
N LYS A 299 26.25 -15.67 -25.39
CA LYS A 299 27.50 -15.32 -26.09
C LYS A 299 27.45 -13.87 -26.54
N HIS A 300 28.55 -13.16 -26.33
CA HIS A 300 28.76 -11.83 -26.84
C HIS A 300 30.06 -11.80 -27.67
N PRO A 301 30.01 -11.44 -28.97
CA PRO A 301 31.14 -11.58 -29.87
C PRO A 301 32.27 -10.59 -29.53
N ALA A 302 33.50 -11.01 -29.81
CA ALA A 302 34.68 -10.16 -29.71
C ALA A 302 34.57 -8.92 -30.60
N GLY A 303 35.11 -7.79 -30.13
CA GLY A 303 35.11 -6.51 -30.85
C GLY A 303 33.83 -5.69 -30.69
N LYS A 304 32.81 -6.19 -29.97
CA LYS A 304 31.66 -5.39 -29.54
C LYS A 304 31.82 -5.03 -28.07
N VAL A 305 31.95 -3.75 -27.77
CA VAL A 305 32.16 -3.29 -26.40
C VAL A 305 30.86 -3.35 -25.57
N ILE A 306 30.98 -3.80 -24.33
CA ILE A 306 29.97 -3.64 -23.28
C ILE A 306 30.40 -2.50 -22.37
N GLU A 307 29.60 -1.43 -22.35
CA GLU A 307 29.83 -0.30 -21.46
C GLU A 307 29.35 -0.64 -20.04
N PRO A 308 30.00 -0.08 -19.00
CA PRO A 308 29.52 -0.21 -17.62
C PRO A 308 28.07 0.26 -17.48
N GLY A 309 27.22 -0.58 -16.87
CA GLY A 309 25.81 -0.30 -16.67
C GLY A 309 24.92 -0.51 -17.90
N SER A 310 25.49 -0.89 -19.05
CA SER A 310 24.71 -1.16 -20.26
C SER A 310 23.83 -2.40 -20.10
N VAL A 311 22.68 -2.38 -20.80
CA VAL A 311 21.69 -3.47 -20.77
C VAL A 311 21.65 -4.15 -22.13
N ARG A 312 21.73 -5.49 -22.14
CA ARG A 312 21.48 -6.31 -23.34
C ARG A 312 20.28 -7.22 -23.12
N VAL A 313 19.69 -7.67 -24.21
CA VAL A 313 18.47 -8.48 -24.20
C VAL A 313 18.74 -9.88 -24.75
N VAL A 314 18.25 -10.89 -24.04
CA VAL A 314 18.12 -12.27 -24.51
C VAL A 314 16.63 -12.48 -24.80
N ARG A 315 16.29 -12.45 -26.09
CA ARG A 315 14.89 -12.47 -26.53
C ARG A 315 14.22 -13.81 -26.24
N GLY A 316 12.96 -13.77 -25.80
CA GLY A 316 12.13 -14.94 -25.55
C GLY A 316 12.49 -15.75 -24.29
N GLU A 317 13.38 -15.23 -23.45
CA GLU A 317 13.79 -15.86 -22.19
C GLU A 317 13.28 -15.09 -20.95
N GLY A 318 12.20 -14.31 -21.09
CA GLY A 318 11.45 -13.72 -19.98
C GLY A 318 10.37 -14.67 -19.43
N MET A 319 9.42 -14.13 -18.65
CA MET A 319 8.29 -14.87 -18.08
C MET A 319 7.24 -15.24 -19.14
N PRO A 320 6.58 -16.40 -19.02
CA PRO A 320 5.44 -16.75 -19.86
C PRO A 320 4.26 -15.82 -19.63
N GLN A 321 3.48 -15.54 -20.66
CA GLN A 321 2.25 -14.77 -20.53
C GLN A 321 1.13 -15.64 -19.92
N TYR A 322 0.39 -15.07 -18.96
CA TYR A 322 -0.77 -15.75 -18.39
C TYR A 322 -1.82 -16.03 -19.48
N ARG A 323 -2.37 -17.26 -19.49
CA ARG A 323 -3.28 -17.82 -20.52
C ARG A 323 -2.67 -18.07 -21.91
N ASN A 324 -1.53 -17.47 -22.24
CA ASN A 324 -0.79 -17.76 -23.46
C ASN A 324 0.68 -18.12 -23.14
N PRO A 325 0.92 -19.28 -22.49
CA PRO A 325 2.24 -19.61 -21.93
C PRO A 325 3.32 -19.91 -22.98
N PHE A 326 2.95 -20.01 -24.27
CA PHE A 326 3.88 -20.19 -25.38
C PHE A 326 4.58 -18.87 -25.75
N GLU A 327 3.94 -17.74 -25.48
CA GLU A 327 4.57 -16.44 -25.60
C GLU A 327 5.26 -16.08 -24.29
N LYS A 328 6.51 -15.63 -24.39
CA LYS A 328 7.33 -15.19 -23.27
C LYS A 328 7.78 -13.76 -23.50
N GLY A 329 8.02 -13.03 -22.41
CA GLY A 329 8.77 -11.78 -22.49
C GLY A 329 10.26 -12.02 -22.74
N ASP A 330 11.04 -11.00 -22.46
CA ASP A 330 12.49 -11.00 -22.68
C ASP A 330 13.28 -10.99 -21.36
N LEU A 331 14.53 -11.44 -21.42
CA LEU A 331 15.48 -11.31 -20.32
C LEU A 331 16.45 -10.15 -20.60
N TYR A 332 16.45 -9.16 -19.73
CA TYR A 332 17.38 -8.04 -19.74
C TYR A 332 18.52 -8.30 -18.77
N VAL A 333 19.74 -8.25 -19.28
CA VAL A 333 20.97 -8.42 -18.50
C VAL A 333 21.67 -7.07 -18.43
N LYS A 334 21.75 -6.51 -17.24
CA LYS A 334 22.56 -5.32 -16.95
C LYS A 334 23.98 -5.77 -16.62
N PHE A 335 24.96 -5.18 -17.29
CA PHE A 335 26.36 -5.54 -17.10
C PHE A 335 27.09 -4.55 -16.20
N ASP A 336 27.68 -5.06 -15.12
CA ASP A 336 28.57 -4.30 -14.26
C ASP A 336 30.02 -4.70 -14.58
N VAL A 337 30.78 -3.78 -15.18
CA VAL A 337 32.15 -4.03 -15.60
C VAL A 337 33.10 -3.81 -14.43
N GLN A 338 33.84 -4.86 -14.06
CA GLN A 338 34.87 -4.81 -13.04
C GLN A 338 36.20 -4.40 -13.64
N PHE A 339 36.66 -3.22 -13.25
CA PHE A 339 38.00 -2.76 -13.56
C PHE A 339 39.01 -3.46 -12.64
N PRO A 340 40.23 -3.70 -13.14
CA PRO A 340 41.30 -4.23 -12.29
C PRO A 340 41.67 -3.24 -11.18
N ALA A 341 42.23 -3.74 -10.09
CA ALA A 341 42.64 -2.93 -8.94
C ALA A 341 43.77 -1.94 -9.30
N SER A 342 43.95 -0.88 -8.52
CA SER A 342 45.07 0.04 -8.69
C SER A 342 46.41 -0.70 -8.64
N ASN A 343 47.35 -0.30 -9.51
CA ASN A 343 48.69 -0.91 -9.63
C ASN A 343 48.70 -2.41 -10.00
N TRP A 344 47.66 -2.92 -10.67
CA TRP A 344 47.58 -4.31 -11.12
C TRP A 344 48.62 -4.70 -12.19
N ILE A 345 49.21 -3.73 -12.87
CA ILE A 345 50.17 -3.92 -13.96
C ILE A 345 51.40 -3.02 -13.77
N SER A 346 52.57 -3.50 -14.20
CA SER A 346 53.82 -2.74 -14.10
C SER A 346 53.85 -1.56 -15.07
N PRO A 347 54.58 -0.46 -14.75
CA PRO A 347 54.65 0.73 -15.61
C PRO A 347 55.15 0.45 -17.03
N GLU A 348 56.07 -0.51 -17.19
CA GLU A 348 56.62 -0.88 -18.49
C GLU A 348 55.56 -1.44 -19.45
N LYS A 349 54.60 -2.20 -18.93
CA LYS A 349 53.51 -2.79 -19.72
C LYS A 349 52.32 -1.84 -19.92
N LEU A 350 52.29 -0.71 -19.22
CA LEU A 350 51.28 0.33 -19.47
C LEU A 350 51.48 0.97 -20.85
N ALA A 351 52.71 1.10 -21.32
CA ALA A 351 53.01 1.57 -22.66
C ALA A 351 52.44 0.63 -23.74
N GLU A 352 52.61 -0.69 -23.57
CA GLU A 352 52.01 -1.68 -24.48
C GLU A 352 50.47 -1.63 -24.47
N LEU A 353 49.86 -1.39 -23.31
CA LEU A 353 48.41 -1.24 -23.19
C LEU A 353 47.91 0.03 -23.87
N GLU A 354 48.67 1.13 -23.75
CA GLU A 354 48.35 2.40 -24.37
C GLU A 354 48.36 2.31 -25.91
N ASP A 355 49.33 1.61 -26.49
CA ASP A 355 49.40 1.34 -27.93
C ASP A 355 48.20 0.54 -28.46
N MET A 356 47.55 -0.27 -27.63
CA MET A 356 46.38 -1.07 -28.00
C MET A 356 45.05 -0.31 -27.87
N LEU A 357 45.03 0.84 -27.21
CA LEU A 357 43.83 1.64 -26.95
C LEU A 357 43.77 2.88 -27.86
N PRO A 358 42.60 3.54 -27.98
CA PRO A 358 42.51 4.81 -28.70
C PRO A 358 43.47 5.85 -28.13
N SER A 359 44.10 6.63 -29.00
CA SER A 359 45.07 7.66 -28.62
C SER A 359 44.48 8.67 -27.64
N ARG A 360 45.28 9.12 -26.67
CA ARG A 360 44.89 10.18 -25.73
C ARG A 360 44.45 11.42 -26.50
N SER A 361 43.41 12.09 -26.00
CA SER A 361 43.07 13.44 -26.46
C SER A 361 44.24 14.38 -26.17
N GLU A 362 44.49 15.34 -27.07
CA GLU A 362 45.53 16.35 -26.88
C GLU A 362 45.35 17.03 -25.53
N ALA A 363 46.43 17.05 -24.73
CA ALA A 363 46.44 17.78 -23.48
C ALA A 363 46.19 19.27 -23.78
N PRO A 364 45.34 19.95 -23.01
CA PRO A 364 45.09 21.36 -23.22
C PRO A 364 46.42 22.14 -23.14
N LEU A 365 46.63 23.05 -24.10
CA LEU A 365 47.75 23.98 -24.06
C LEU A 365 47.57 24.89 -22.84
N ILE A 366 48.40 24.69 -21.82
CA ILE A 366 48.41 25.54 -20.63
C ILE A 366 48.99 26.90 -21.04
N THR A 367 48.15 27.93 -21.10
CA THR A 367 48.54 29.30 -21.46
C THR A 367 48.14 30.29 -20.37
N GLY A 368 49.09 31.11 -19.89
CA GLY A 368 48.87 32.10 -18.84
C GLY A 368 49.19 31.60 -17.42
N ASP A 369 48.83 32.38 -16.39
CA ASP A 369 48.94 32.00 -14.98
C ASP A 369 47.84 30.97 -14.65
N THR A 370 48.16 29.69 -14.84
CA THR A 370 47.23 28.58 -14.61
C THR A 370 47.70 27.77 -13.41
N GLU A 371 46.83 27.55 -12.42
CA GLU A 371 47.16 26.77 -11.22
C GLU A 371 46.98 25.27 -11.49
N GLU A 372 48.04 24.49 -11.28
CA GLU A 372 47.99 23.03 -11.32
C GLU A 372 47.48 22.49 -9.98
N VAL A 373 46.47 21.63 -10.03
CA VAL A 373 45.89 20.97 -8.85
C VAL A 373 45.77 19.47 -9.08
N ASP A 374 46.13 18.69 -8.07
CA ASP A 374 46.01 17.24 -8.12
C ASP A 374 44.58 16.80 -7.79
N LEU A 375 44.06 15.85 -8.58
CA LEU A 375 42.80 15.19 -8.27
C LEU A 375 43.02 14.25 -7.07
N GLN A 376 42.26 14.44 -5.99
CA GLN A 376 42.30 13.59 -4.81
C GLN A 376 41.04 12.72 -4.73
N ASP A 377 41.16 11.60 -4.03
CA ASP A 377 40.01 10.76 -3.72
C ASP A 377 38.98 11.54 -2.88
N TYR A 378 37.71 11.39 -3.22
CA TYR A 378 36.63 12.06 -2.49
C TYR A 378 36.34 11.33 -1.17
N ASP A 379 36.68 11.98 -0.05
CA ASP A 379 36.38 11.51 1.29
C ASP A 379 35.13 12.20 1.85
N VAL A 380 34.03 11.46 1.95
CA VAL A 380 32.73 11.93 2.49
C VAL A 380 32.85 12.39 3.94
N SER A 381 33.85 11.91 4.70
CA SER A 381 34.00 12.19 6.13
C SER A 381 34.61 13.56 6.45
N GLN A 382 35.20 14.26 5.47
CA GLN A 382 35.86 15.56 5.68
C GLN A 382 34.99 16.77 5.31
N GLY A 383 33.76 16.55 4.83
CA GLY A 383 32.88 17.60 4.32
C GLY A 383 32.07 18.41 5.33
N SER A 384 32.28 18.25 6.65
CA SER A 384 31.45 18.91 7.67
C SER A 384 32.18 19.89 8.60
N SER A 385 33.43 20.28 8.33
CA SER A 385 34.22 21.04 9.31
C SER A 385 34.96 22.28 8.78
N THR A 386 34.46 22.99 7.77
CA THR A 386 35.03 24.30 7.41
C THR A 386 34.04 25.16 6.64
N GLY A 387 33.38 26.09 7.33
CA GLY A 387 32.48 27.04 6.68
C GLY A 387 31.76 27.98 7.64
N GLY A 388 32.50 28.67 8.52
CA GLY A 388 31.98 29.83 9.23
C GLY A 388 31.54 30.91 8.24
N ARG A 389 30.23 31.02 8.00
CA ARG A 389 29.62 32.18 7.32
C ARG A 389 28.97 33.09 8.36
N ARG A 390 29.72 34.14 8.63
CA ARG A 390 29.35 35.41 9.26
C ARG A 390 28.05 35.96 8.66
N GLU A 391 26.96 35.94 9.41
CA GLU A 391 25.80 36.78 9.12
C GLU A 391 26.02 38.16 9.74
N VAL A 392 26.18 39.15 8.86
CA VAL A 392 26.17 40.58 9.18
C VAL A 392 24.90 41.13 8.55
N TYR A 393 23.85 41.28 9.36
CA TYR A 393 22.93 42.40 9.28
C TYR A 393 22.57 42.80 10.70
N ASN A 394 23.13 43.92 11.10
CA ASN A 394 22.77 44.67 12.29
C ASN A 394 21.65 45.65 11.92
N ASP A 395 20.88 46.02 12.94
CA ASP A 395 19.95 47.16 13.03
C ASP A 395 18.49 46.88 12.57
N SER A 396 17.44 47.07 13.37
CA SER A 396 17.29 47.89 14.59
C SER A 396 16.03 47.52 15.42
N SER A 397 16.08 47.87 16.72
CA SER A 397 14.95 48.23 17.62
C SER A 397 13.95 47.13 18.06
N ASP A 398 13.55 46.95 19.33
CA ASP A 398 13.73 47.68 20.60
C ASP A 398 13.36 46.74 21.78
N GLU A 399 13.95 47.03 22.95
CA GLU A 399 13.41 46.92 24.33
C GLU A 399 12.77 45.59 24.83
N ASP A 400 13.38 44.94 25.84
CA ASP A 400 13.16 45.27 27.27
C ASP A 400 13.76 44.19 28.21
N GLY A 401 14.26 44.63 29.37
CA GLY A 401 14.19 43.87 30.63
C GLY A 401 15.34 42.92 30.99
N GLY A 402 16.42 43.45 31.58
CA GLY A 402 17.43 42.64 32.28
C GLY A 402 17.06 42.29 33.73
N HIS A 403 17.69 41.25 34.31
CA HIS A 403 18.40 41.30 35.61
C HIS A 403 18.72 39.91 36.23
N HIS A 404 20.00 39.79 36.65
CA HIS A 404 20.61 39.04 37.78
C HIS A 404 20.54 37.50 37.86
N GLY A 405 21.71 36.88 38.11
CA GLY A 405 21.93 35.43 38.33
C GLY A 405 21.70 34.97 39.79
N PRO A 406 22.52 34.09 40.41
CA PRO A 406 23.44 33.04 39.93
C PRO A 406 22.95 31.61 40.33
N GLY A 407 23.67 30.58 39.86
CA GLY A 407 23.19 29.19 39.85
C GLY A 407 23.30 28.36 41.12
N VAL A 408 22.84 27.10 41.01
CA VAL A 408 23.16 25.96 41.87
C VAL A 408 23.05 24.67 41.04
N GLN A 409 24.04 23.80 41.17
CA GLN A 409 24.04 22.43 40.66
C GLN A 409 23.26 21.51 41.62
N CYS A 410 22.41 20.63 41.10
CA CYS A 410 22.04 19.40 41.80
C CYS A 410 21.98 18.22 40.82
N ALA A 411 22.64 17.15 41.22
CA ALA A 411 22.61 15.83 40.64
C ALA A 411 21.22 15.19 40.73
N HIS A 412 20.94 14.23 39.86
CA HIS A 412 20.26 13.02 40.31
C HIS A 412 20.63 11.81 39.43
N GLN A 413 20.62 10.68 40.13
CA GLN A 413 20.74 9.29 39.71
C GLN A 413 19.81 8.90 38.56
#